data_AF-A0A928VH03-F1
#
_entry.id   AF-A0A928VH03-F1
#
_cell.length_a   1.000
_cell.length_b   1.000
_cell.length_c   1.000
_cell.angle_alpha   90.00
_cell.angle_beta   90.00
_cell.angle_gamma   90.00
#
_symmetry.space_group_name_H-M   'P 1'
#
loop_
_entity.id
_entity.type
_entity.pdbx_description
1 polymer ?
#
loop_
_entity_poly.entity_id
_entity_poly.type
_entity_poly.pdbx_seq_one_letter_code
_entity_poly.pdbx_strand_id
1 'polypeptide(L)'
;RVYPLALRLDNELINRRELTSQGAKARRELIEAMLKSADLERLGLQGYGPEVAMYFSVLEATGIHRQEMGEWGFYPPHPQSGVETVWEKIESFCRAAIDQQRSLSLLYQELALPPYGVKVGALPLLLAAFLLHRAEDIGVYKDGTFIPVLGPEHFELLVKAPERFSVKHFEIAGLRSQVFQQLETVLKSPNSKTPTGVRNASLLAIAS
;
A
#
# COMPACT_ATOMS: atom_id res chain seq x y z
N ARG A 1 24.25 -14.48 -4.68
CA ARG A 1 24.89 -13.16 -4.91
C ARG A 1 24.26 -12.19 -3.92
N VAL A 2 25.08 -11.46 -3.15
CA VAL A 2 24.61 -10.45 -2.19
C VAL A 2 24.38 -9.16 -2.98
N TYR A 3 23.14 -8.66 -3.01
CA TYR A 3 22.85 -7.37 -3.66
C TYR A 3 23.04 -6.24 -2.63
N PRO A 4 23.74 -5.15 -3.00
CA PRO A 4 24.13 -4.13 -2.03
C PRO A 4 22.95 -3.33 -1.47
N LEU A 5 21.84 -3.20 -2.22
CA LEU A 5 20.61 -2.51 -1.80
C LEU A 5 19.47 -3.49 -1.48
N ALA A 6 19.81 -4.74 -1.14
CA ALA A 6 18.80 -5.74 -0.82
C ALA A 6 17.99 -5.37 0.43
N LEU A 7 16.70 -5.70 0.37
CA LEU A 7 15.80 -5.66 1.52
C LEU A 7 16.38 -6.51 2.65
N ARG A 8 16.56 -5.91 3.83
CA ARG A 8 16.96 -6.61 5.06
C ARG A 8 15.79 -6.57 6.02
N LEU A 9 15.05 -7.67 6.08
CA LEU A 9 14.00 -7.89 7.06
C LEU A 9 14.32 -9.18 7.79
N ASP A 10 14.24 -9.19 9.12
CA ASP A 10 14.41 -10.40 9.91
C ASP A 10 13.07 -11.14 10.05
N ASN A 11 12.49 -11.53 8.92
CA ASN A 11 11.27 -12.35 8.88
C ASN A 11 11.35 -13.42 7.79
N GLU A 12 11.57 -14.66 8.21
CA GLU A 12 11.70 -15.82 7.32
C GLU A 12 10.43 -16.16 6.55
N LEU A 13 9.25 -15.75 7.03
CA LEU A 13 7.99 -15.95 6.30
C LEU A 13 7.94 -15.04 5.08
N ILE A 14 8.38 -13.79 5.21
CA ILE A 14 8.37 -12.78 4.16
C ILE A 14 9.57 -12.93 3.21
N ASN A 15 10.70 -13.41 3.72
CA ASN A 15 11.93 -13.62 2.97
C ASN A 15 11.91 -14.83 2.03
N ARG A 16 10.75 -15.32 1.58
CA ARG A 16 10.64 -16.42 0.62
C ARG A 16 10.27 -15.89 -0.77
N ARG A 17 10.75 -16.57 -1.83
CA ARG A 17 10.37 -16.24 -3.22
C ARG A 17 8.86 -16.40 -3.43
N GLU A 18 8.30 -17.44 -2.84
CA GLU A 18 6.86 -17.70 -2.75
C GLU A 18 6.49 -17.88 -1.28
N LEU A 19 5.43 -17.22 -0.84
CA LEU A 19 4.89 -17.40 0.51
C LEU A 19 4.23 -18.78 0.61
N THR A 20 4.30 -19.39 1.80
CA THR A 20 3.41 -20.52 2.12
C THR A 20 1.96 -20.05 2.10
N SER A 21 1.00 -20.97 2.01
CA SER A 21 -0.43 -20.63 2.13
C SER A 21 -0.72 -19.83 3.41
N GLN A 22 -0.09 -20.23 4.53
CA GLN A 22 -0.14 -19.52 5.80
C GLN A 22 0.46 -18.11 5.72
N GLY A 23 1.62 -17.94 5.06
CA GLY A 23 2.24 -16.63 4.87
C GLY A 23 1.42 -15.72 3.97
N ALA A 24 0.82 -16.24 2.90
CA ALA A 24 -0.07 -15.48 2.03
C ALA A 24 -1.34 -15.02 2.76
N LYS A 25 -1.92 -15.88 3.59
CA LYS A 25 -3.05 -15.55 4.47
C LYS A 25 -2.67 -14.46 5.48
N ALA A 26 -1.55 -14.63 6.18
CA ALA A 26 -1.07 -13.66 7.15
C ALA A 26 -0.81 -12.27 6.53
N ARG A 27 -0.22 -12.24 5.33
CA ARG A 27 -0.04 -10.98 4.59
C ARG A 27 -1.37 -10.34 4.23
N ARG A 28 -2.37 -11.12 3.81
CA ARG A 28 -3.72 -10.62 3.51
C ARG A 28 -4.36 -10.01 4.77
N GLU A 29 -4.30 -10.72 5.90
CA GLU A 29 -4.84 -10.25 7.18
C GLU A 29 -4.14 -8.96 7.66
N LEU A 30 -2.82 -8.88 7.49
CA LEU A 30 -2.08 -7.65 7.78
C LEU A 30 -2.49 -6.49 6.86
N ILE A 31 -2.59 -6.72 5.54
CA ILE A 31 -3.05 -5.68 4.60
C ILE A 31 -4.47 -5.23 4.95
N GLU A 32 -5.35 -6.15 5.34
CA GLU A 32 -6.70 -5.81 5.78
C GLU A 32 -6.68 -4.91 7.03
N ALA A 33 -5.83 -5.21 8.01
CA ALA A 33 -5.65 -4.37 9.19
C ALA A 33 -5.06 -2.99 8.82
N MET A 34 -4.09 -2.94 7.90
CA MET A 34 -3.51 -1.68 7.40
C MET A 34 -4.55 -0.77 6.74
N LEU A 35 -5.53 -1.35 6.04
CA LEU A 35 -6.57 -0.60 5.35
C LEU A 35 -7.69 -0.12 6.27
N LYS A 36 -7.98 -0.87 7.34
CA LYS A 36 -9.13 -0.62 8.24
C LYS A 36 -8.79 0.14 9.52
N SER A 37 -7.56 -0.02 10.00
CA SER A 37 -7.16 0.37 11.36
C SER A 37 -5.81 1.12 11.35
N ALA A 38 -5.54 1.88 10.28
CA ALA A 38 -4.29 2.62 10.08
C ALA A 38 -3.96 3.62 11.21
N ASP A 39 -5.00 4.09 11.89
CA ASP A 39 -5.01 5.08 12.95
C ASP A 39 -4.90 4.47 14.36
N LEU A 40 -4.78 3.14 14.44
CA LEU A 40 -4.65 2.43 15.70
C LEU A 40 -3.22 1.95 15.93
N GLU A 41 -2.77 2.00 17.18
CA GLU A 41 -1.57 1.30 17.61
C GLU A 41 -1.64 -0.18 17.19
N ARG A 42 -0.54 -0.67 16.61
CA ARG A 42 -0.44 -2.05 16.09
C ARG A 42 -1.53 -2.44 15.09
N LEU A 43 -2.19 -1.48 14.45
CA LEU A 43 -3.34 -1.70 13.58
C LEU A 43 -4.52 -2.42 14.28
N GLY A 44 -4.56 -2.36 15.62
CA GLY A 44 -5.49 -3.14 16.43
C GLY A 44 -5.23 -4.65 16.46
N LEU A 45 -4.08 -5.12 15.97
CA LEU A 45 -3.70 -6.52 15.99
C LEU A 45 -3.39 -7.01 17.42
N GLN A 46 -3.85 -8.21 17.75
CA GLN A 46 -3.66 -8.85 19.06
C GLN A 46 -3.02 -10.23 18.93
N GLY A 47 -2.40 -10.71 20.01
CA GLY A 47 -1.77 -12.03 20.05
C GLY A 47 -0.41 -12.09 19.35
N TYR A 48 -0.06 -13.28 18.85
CA TYR A 48 1.27 -13.63 18.33
C TYR A 48 1.19 -14.43 17.02
N GLY A 49 0.12 -14.20 16.24
CA GLY A 49 -0.07 -14.85 14.95
C GLY A 49 0.98 -14.43 13.91
N PRO A 50 1.10 -15.16 12.79
CA PRO A 50 2.05 -14.82 11.73
C PRO A 50 1.88 -13.39 11.18
N GLU A 51 0.66 -12.88 11.09
CA GLU A 51 0.32 -11.51 10.69
C GLU A 51 0.88 -10.47 11.67
N VAL A 52 0.85 -10.76 12.98
CA VAL A 52 1.45 -9.91 14.01
C VAL A 52 2.97 -9.92 13.90
N ALA A 53 3.57 -11.08 13.65
CA ALA A 53 5.02 -11.18 13.42
C ALA A 53 5.45 -10.44 12.14
N MET A 54 4.62 -10.45 11.09
CA MET A 54 4.84 -9.66 9.88
C MET A 54 4.75 -8.16 10.16
N TYR A 55 3.74 -7.72 10.93
CA TYR A 55 3.61 -6.34 11.37
C TYR A 55 4.88 -5.84 12.06
N PHE A 56 5.34 -6.58 13.07
CA PHE A 56 6.50 -6.19 13.86
C PHE A 56 7.76 -6.08 13.01
N SER A 57 8.00 -7.04 12.11
CA SER A 57 9.20 -7.02 11.29
C SER A 57 9.18 -5.96 10.19
N VAL A 58 8.05 -5.77 9.51
CA VAL A 58 7.99 -4.94 8.29
C VAL A 58 7.62 -3.51 8.60
N LEU A 59 6.74 -3.28 9.57
CA LEU A 59 6.11 -1.99 9.80
C LEU A 59 6.64 -1.31 11.06
N GLU A 60 6.69 -2.03 12.19
CA GLU A 60 7.14 -1.44 13.46
C GLU A 60 8.67 -1.30 13.49
N ALA A 61 9.42 -2.37 13.25
CA ALA A 61 10.89 -2.37 13.32
C ALA A 61 11.54 -1.42 12.31
N THR A 62 10.88 -1.18 11.18
CA THR A 62 11.37 -0.24 10.14
C THR A 62 10.90 1.20 10.40
N GLY A 63 10.00 1.40 11.35
CA GLY A 63 9.35 2.67 11.66
C GLY A 63 8.25 3.08 10.70
N ILE A 64 7.90 2.29 9.67
CA ILE A 64 6.90 2.65 8.66
C ILE A 64 5.54 2.94 9.30
N HIS A 65 5.12 2.15 10.29
CA HIS A 65 3.90 2.41 11.04
C HIS A 65 4.26 2.89 12.44
N ARG A 66 3.97 4.17 12.72
CA ARG A 66 4.38 4.83 13.96
C ARG A 66 3.41 5.94 14.33
N GLN A 67 3.58 6.47 15.53
CA GLN A 67 2.89 7.68 15.95
C GLN A 67 3.72 8.92 15.59
N GLU A 68 3.13 9.88 14.87
CA GLU A 68 3.67 11.22 14.70
C GLU A 68 2.63 12.26 15.15
N MET A 69 3.06 13.25 15.92
CA MET A 69 2.18 14.33 16.43
C MET A 69 0.91 13.82 17.15
N GLY A 70 0.98 12.64 17.77
CA GLY A 70 -0.13 12.04 18.50
C GLY A 70 -1.04 11.14 17.67
N GLU A 71 -0.85 11.09 16.35
CA GLU A 71 -1.66 10.27 15.44
C GLU A 71 -0.85 9.09 14.92
N TRP A 72 -1.48 7.91 14.87
CA TRP A 72 -0.89 6.74 14.23
C TRP A 72 -1.11 6.81 12.73
N GLY A 73 -0.11 6.37 11.97
CA GLY A 73 -0.20 6.32 10.52
C GLY A 73 1.00 5.67 9.85
N PHE A 74 1.03 5.79 8.53
CA PHE A 74 2.11 5.28 7.69
C PHE A 74 3.00 6.42 7.21
N TYR A 75 4.30 6.20 7.29
CA TYR A 75 5.32 7.20 7.00
C TYR A 75 6.55 6.54 6.36
N PRO A 76 7.47 7.33 5.78
CA PRO A 76 8.73 6.80 5.27
C PRO A 76 9.50 6.05 6.37
N PRO A 77 10.14 4.91 6.04
CA PRO A 77 10.91 4.13 7.01
C PRO A 77 12.06 4.96 7.61
N HIS A 78 12.54 4.55 8.77
CA HIS A 78 13.75 5.15 9.34
C HIS A 78 14.98 4.88 8.45
N PRO A 79 15.97 5.79 8.45
CA PRO A 79 17.26 5.53 7.82
C PRO A 79 17.86 4.22 8.32
N GLN A 80 18.51 3.47 7.44
CA GLN A 80 19.20 2.21 7.77
C GLN A 80 18.29 1.09 8.30
N SER A 81 16.97 1.21 8.13
CA SER A 81 15.99 0.17 8.49
C SER A 81 16.09 -1.08 7.61
N GLY A 82 16.84 -1.03 6.52
CA GLY A 82 16.99 -2.12 5.56
C GLY A 82 15.91 -2.16 4.50
N VAL A 83 14.97 -1.21 4.51
CA VAL A 83 13.88 -1.09 3.53
C VAL A 83 13.80 0.28 2.88
N GLU A 84 14.65 1.23 3.30
CA GLU A 84 14.67 2.62 2.85
C GLU A 84 14.86 2.75 1.34
N THR A 85 15.80 2.01 0.76
CA THR A 85 16.11 2.05 -0.67
C THR A 85 14.96 1.54 -1.53
N VAL A 86 14.23 0.54 -1.03
CA VAL A 86 13.05 -0.02 -1.69
C VAL A 86 11.90 0.98 -1.59
N TRP A 87 11.71 1.61 -0.44
CA TRP A 87 10.71 2.66 -0.26
C TRP A 87 10.96 3.85 -1.20
N GLU A 88 12.18 4.38 -1.24
CA GLU A 88 12.59 5.47 -2.13
C GLU A 88 12.33 5.12 -3.60
N LYS A 89 12.59 3.85 -3.99
CA LYS A 89 12.32 3.38 -5.34
C LYS A 89 10.82 3.33 -5.66
N ILE A 90 9.98 2.85 -4.73
CA ILE A 90 8.51 2.89 -4.87
C ILE A 90 8.04 4.33 -5.00
N GLU A 91 8.54 5.22 -4.15
CA GLU A 91 8.18 6.63 -4.16
C GLU A 91 8.55 7.30 -5.48
N SER A 92 9.80 7.16 -5.91
CA SER A 92 10.29 7.70 -7.19
C SER A 92 9.46 7.18 -8.37
N PHE A 93 9.15 5.87 -8.38
CA PHE A 93 8.34 5.25 -9.42
C PHE A 93 6.94 5.88 -9.51
N CYS A 94 6.26 6.00 -8.36
CA CYS A 94 4.90 6.53 -8.27
C CYS A 94 4.84 8.03 -8.58
N ARG A 95 5.77 8.84 -8.04
CA ARG A 95 5.81 10.29 -8.28
C ARG A 95 6.09 10.67 -9.73
N ALA A 96 6.76 9.80 -10.49
CA ALA A 96 7.01 10.00 -11.91
C ALA A 96 5.77 9.72 -12.80
N ALA A 97 4.67 9.20 -12.25
CA ALA A 97 3.45 8.88 -13.00
C ALA A 97 2.52 10.10 -13.18
N ILE A 98 3.06 11.25 -13.60
CA ILE A 98 2.30 12.52 -13.68
C ILE A 98 1.44 12.56 -14.95
N ASP A 99 2.07 12.43 -16.12
CA ASP A 99 1.39 12.56 -17.41
C ASP A 99 0.46 11.37 -17.68
N GLN A 100 1.01 10.17 -17.49
CA GLN A 100 0.36 8.90 -17.79
C GLN A 100 0.43 7.91 -16.63
N GLN A 101 -0.54 7.00 -16.59
CA GLN A 101 -0.54 5.88 -15.66
C GLN A 101 0.72 5.03 -15.88
N ARG A 102 1.34 4.56 -14.79
CA ARG A 102 2.47 3.63 -14.84
C ARG A 102 2.05 2.27 -14.29
N SER A 103 2.29 1.21 -15.05
CA SER A 103 1.93 -0.16 -14.64
C SER A 103 2.78 -0.63 -13.45
N LEU A 104 2.14 -1.20 -12.45
CA LEU A 104 2.83 -1.77 -11.28
C LEU A 104 3.65 -3.01 -11.62
N SER A 105 3.40 -3.67 -12.75
CA SER A 105 4.26 -4.73 -13.26
C SER A 105 5.70 -4.26 -13.49
N LEU A 106 5.89 -3.02 -13.96
CA LEU A 106 7.22 -2.43 -14.16
C LEU A 106 7.93 -2.23 -12.82
N LEU A 107 7.23 -1.72 -11.80
CA LEU A 107 7.78 -1.56 -10.46
C LEU A 107 8.25 -2.91 -9.88
N TYR A 108 7.43 -3.95 -10.03
CA TYR A 108 7.76 -5.31 -9.58
C TYR A 108 8.98 -5.87 -10.30
N GLN A 109 9.08 -5.67 -11.62
CA GLN A 109 10.25 -6.10 -12.40
C GLN A 109 11.52 -5.36 -11.97
N GLU A 110 11.46 -4.04 -11.81
CA GLU A 110 12.60 -3.21 -11.40
C GLU A 110 13.11 -3.61 -9.99
N LEU A 111 12.21 -3.87 -9.05
CA LEU A 111 12.57 -4.27 -7.69
C LEU A 111 13.02 -5.74 -7.57
N ALA A 112 12.61 -6.61 -8.50
CA ALA A 112 13.07 -7.99 -8.55
C ALA A 112 14.52 -8.13 -9.07
N LEU A 113 15.02 -7.13 -9.80
CA LEU A 113 16.36 -7.10 -10.37
C LEU A 113 17.39 -6.44 -9.43
N PRO A 114 18.70 -6.66 -9.67
CA PRO A 114 19.75 -5.89 -8.98
C PRO A 114 19.55 -4.38 -9.23
N PRO A 115 19.89 -3.51 -8.26
CA PRO A 115 20.58 -3.77 -7.00
C PRO A 115 19.68 -4.19 -5.81
N TYR A 116 18.37 -4.36 -6.02
CA TYR A 116 17.41 -4.61 -4.95
C TYR A 116 17.19 -6.10 -4.71
N GLY A 117 16.83 -6.86 -5.76
CA GLY A 117 16.55 -8.31 -5.63
C GLY A 117 15.47 -8.63 -4.59
N VAL A 118 14.46 -7.77 -4.44
CA VAL A 118 13.38 -7.89 -3.46
C VAL A 118 12.56 -9.14 -3.74
N LYS A 119 12.28 -9.91 -2.69
CA LYS A 119 11.40 -11.07 -2.78
C LYS A 119 9.93 -10.62 -2.75
N VAL A 120 9.10 -11.27 -3.56
CA VAL A 120 7.69 -10.92 -3.82
C VAL A 120 6.83 -10.91 -2.54
N GLY A 121 7.27 -11.55 -1.46
CA GLY A 121 6.58 -11.59 -0.16
C GLY A 121 6.39 -10.21 0.47
N ALA A 122 7.45 -9.39 0.53
CA ALA A 122 7.47 -8.11 1.26
C ALA A 122 6.87 -6.95 0.48
N LEU A 123 7.03 -6.98 -0.85
CA LEU A 123 6.71 -5.85 -1.72
C LEU A 123 5.25 -5.36 -1.60
N PRO A 124 4.22 -6.25 -1.51
CA PRO A 124 2.85 -5.79 -1.33
C PRO A 124 2.62 -5.02 -0.03
N LEU A 125 3.33 -5.34 1.06
CA LEU A 125 3.22 -4.63 2.34
C LEU A 125 3.84 -3.25 2.25
N LEU A 126 5.05 -3.15 1.68
CA LEU A 126 5.72 -1.86 1.46
C LEU A 126 4.92 -0.96 0.51
N LEU A 127 4.38 -1.54 -0.57
CA LEU A 127 3.52 -0.83 -1.50
C LEU A 127 2.21 -0.38 -0.84
N ALA A 128 1.56 -1.24 -0.04
CA ALA A 128 0.35 -0.86 0.69
C ALA A 128 0.61 0.30 1.65
N ALA A 129 1.70 0.24 2.42
CA ALA A 129 2.09 1.31 3.34
C ALA A 129 2.37 2.62 2.59
N PHE A 130 3.12 2.57 1.48
CA PHE A 130 3.36 3.75 0.65
C PHE A 130 2.06 4.35 0.10
N LEU A 131 1.16 3.52 -0.44
CA LEU A 131 -0.12 3.97 -0.98
C LEU A 131 -1.07 4.51 0.09
N LEU A 132 -0.93 4.08 1.35
CA LEU A 132 -1.66 4.65 2.49
C LEU A 132 -1.05 5.99 2.91
N HIS A 133 0.28 6.08 2.97
CA HIS A 133 0.99 7.33 3.22
C HIS A 133 0.70 8.42 2.17
N ARG A 134 0.54 8.02 0.91
CA ARG A 134 0.32 8.91 -0.25
C ARG A 134 -1.09 8.81 -0.83
N ALA A 135 -2.08 8.53 0.03
CA ALA A 135 -3.47 8.36 -0.40
C ALA A 135 -4.09 9.63 -1.00
N GLU A 136 -3.55 10.81 -0.69
CA GLU A 136 -4.07 12.10 -1.17
C GLU A 136 -3.61 12.50 -2.57
N ASP A 137 -2.51 11.94 -3.06
CA ASP A 137 -1.89 12.36 -4.33
C ASP A 137 -1.53 11.20 -5.28
N ILE A 138 -1.63 9.94 -4.83
CA ILE A 138 -1.46 8.76 -5.69
C ILE A 138 -2.79 8.04 -5.88
N GLY A 139 -3.29 8.05 -7.11
CA GLY A 139 -4.43 7.24 -7.54
C GLY A 139 -4.01 5.86 -8.01
N VAL A 140 -4.81 4.84 -7.68
CA VAL A 140 -4.61 3.45 -8.13
C VAL A 140 -5.71 3.09 -9.13
N TYR A 141 -5.33 2.37 -10.18
CA TYR A 141 -6.22 1.93 -11.24
C TYR A 141 -6.09 0.41 -11.43
N LYS A 142 -7.19 -0.21 -11.85
CA LYS A 142 -7.23 -1.60 -12.31
C LYS A 142 -7.92 -1.64 -13.67
N ASP A 143 -7.26 -2.23 -14.65
CA ASP A 143 -7.72 -2.30 -16.04
C ASP A 143 -8.14 -0.91 -16.57
N GLY A 144 -7.35 0.12 -16.23
CA GLY A 144 -7.60 1.53 -16.59
C GLY A 144 -8.69 2.23 -15.78
N THR A 145 -9.41 1.53 -14.90
CA THR A 145 -10.48 2.09 -14.06
C THR A 145 -9.95 2.49 -12.69
N PHE A 146 -10.28 3.71 -12.24
CA PHE A 146 -9.85 4.23 -10.95
C PHE A 146 -10.47 3.44 -9.79
N ILE A 147 -9.65 3.15 -8.76
CA ILE A 147 -10.08 2.49 -7.53
C ILE A 147 -10.16 3.53 -6.40
N PRO A 148 -11.36 3.98 -6.01
CA PRO A 148 -11.51 5.00 -4.97
C PRO A 148 -11.23 4.47 -3.56
N VAL A 149 -11.43 3.17 -3.33
CA VAL A 149 -11.19 2.51 -2.04
C VAL A 149 -10.43 1.21 -2.30
N LEU A 150 -9.21 1.13 -1.78
CA LEU A 150 -8.42 -0.10 -1.83
C LEU A 150 -8.94 -1.08 -0.78
N GLY A 151 -9.10 -2.33 -1.21
CA GLY A 151 -9.42 -3.47 -0.35
C GLY A 151 -8.36 -4.57 -0.44
N PRO A 152 -8.33 -5.51 0.51
CA PRO A 152 -7.36 -6.61 0.50
C PRO A 152 -7.41 -7.45 -0.78
N GLU A 153 -8.59 -7.61 -1.39
CA GLU A 153 -8.78 -8.30 -2.67
C GLU A 153 -8.04 -7.64 -3.84
N HIS A 154 -7.89 -6.31 -3.81
CA HIS A 154 -7.12 -5.59 -4.81
C HIS A 154 -5.63 -5.97 -4.71
N PHE A 155 -5.08 -6.06 -3.49
CA PHE A 155 -3.69 -6.47 -3.29
C PHE A 155 -3.46 -7.95 -3.61
N GLU A 156 -4.42 -8.83 -3.33
CA GLU A 156 -4.34 -10.23 -3.75
C GLU A 156 -4.28 -10.40 -5.27
N LEU A 157 -5.11 -9.65 -5.99
CA LEU A 157 -5.09 -9.63 -7.45
C LEU A 157 -3.82 -8.98 -7.98
N LEU A 158 -3.36 -7.88 -7.37
CA LEU A 158 -2.14 -7.18 -7.75
C LEU A 158 -0.92 -8.09 -7.65
N VAL A 159 -0.82 -8.91 -6.61
CA VAL A 159 0.28 -9.88 -6.49
C VAL A 159 0.26 -10.90 -7.64
N LYS A 160 -0.92 -11.33 -8.08
CA LYS A 160 -1.08 -12.34 -9.13
C LYS A 160 -0.95 -11.79 -10.54
N ALA A 161 -1.39 -10.55 -10.75
CA ALA A 161 -1.53 -9.91 -12.05
C ALA A 161 -1.20 -8.41 -11.94
N PRO A 162 0.06 -8.04 -11.60
CA PRO A 162 0.45 -6.64 -11.38
C PRO A 162 0.32 -5.78 -12.65
N GLU A 163 0.33 -6.39 -13.83
CA GLU A 163 0.13 -5.73 -15.13
C GLU A 163 -1.26 -5.10 -15.28
N ARG A 164 -2.25 -5.63 -14.56
CA ARG A 164 -3.61 -5.07 -14.53
C ARG A 164 -3.71 -3.82 -13.70
N PHE A 165 -2.71 -3.51 -12.88
CA PHE A 165 -2.72 -2.38 -11.98
C PHE A 165 -1.75 -1.30 -12.43
N SER A 166 -2.14 -0.06 -12.21
CA SER A 166 -1.31 1.11 -12.48
C SER A 166 -1.52 2.19 -11.42
N VAL A 167 -0.55 3.10 -11.34
CA VAL A 167 -0.62 4.29 -10.49
C VAL A 167 -0.56 5.55 -11.33
N LYS A 168 -1.18 6.62 -10.84
CA LYS A 168 -1.05 7.97 -11.38
C LYS A 168 -0.87 8.96 -10.24
N HIS A 169 0.08 9.86 -10.38
CA HIS A 169 0.32 10.96 -9.45
C HIS A 169 -0.48 12.18 -9.89
N PHE A 170 -1.16 12.79 -8.93
CA PHE A 170 -1.95 13.99 -9.10
C PHE A 170 -1.39 15.09 -8.22
N GLU A 171 -1.47 16.33 -8.68
CA GLU A 171 -1.45 17.45 -7.73
C GLU A 171 -2.68 17.30 -6.82
N ILE A 172 -2.55 17.58 -5.51
CA ILE A 172 -3.55 17.28 -4.46
C ILE A 172 -4.97 17.74 -4.85
N ALA A 173 -5.10 18.84 -5.58
CA ALA A 173 -6.39 19.32 -6.10
C ALA A 173 -7.03 18.36 -7.13
N GLY A 174 -6.23 17.74 -7.99
CA GLY A 174 -6.67 16.86 -9.07
C GLY A 174 -7.26 15.53 -8.61
N LEU A 175 -6.68 14.88 -7.59
CA LEU A 175 -7.22 13.60 -7.09
C LEU A 175 -8.59 13.79 -6.45
N ARG A 176 -8.77 14.87 -5.67
CA ARG A 176 -10.07 15.22 -5.07
C ARG A 176 -11.15 15.30 -6.13
N SER A 177 -10.91 16.05 -7.21
CA SER A 177 -11.87 16.18 -8.33
C SER A 177 -12.20 14.83 -8.97
N GLN A 178 -11.23 13.93 -9.14
CA GLN A 178 -11.50 12.60 -9.70
C GLN A 178 -12.34 11.73 -8.78
N VAL A 179 -12.05 11.71 -7.48
CA VAL A 179 -12.86 10.98 -6.48
C VAL A 179 -14.30 11.49 -6.51
N PHE A 180 -14.51 12.82 -6.52
CA PHE A 180 -15.84 13.41 -6.60
C PHE A 180 -16.59 12.99 -7.87
N GLN A 181 -15.96 13.02 -9.04
CA GLN A 181 -16.58 12.58 -10.29
C GLN A 181 -17.02 11.11 -10.25
N GLN A 182 -16.22 10.24 -9.63
CA GLN A 182 -16.54 8.82 -9.50
C GLN A 182 -17.71 8.61 -8.52
N LEU A 183 -17.72 9.32 -7.39
CA LEU A 183 -18.84 9.28 -6.45
C LEU A 183 -20.14 9.80 -7.08
N GLU A 184 -20.09 10.90 -7.83
CA GLU A 184 -21.27 11.40 -8.56
C GLU A 184 -21.83 10.35 -9.52
N THR A 185 -20.96 9.61 -10.21
CA THR A 185 -21.37 8.55 -11.14
C THR A 185 -22.06 7.40 -10.42
N VAL A 186 -21.55 7.01 -9.24
CA VAL A 186 -22.13 5.96 -8.40
C VAL A 186 -23.45 6.39 -7.75
N LEU A 187 -23.57 7.66 -7.34
CA LEU A 187 -24.77 8.21 -6.69
C LEU A 187 -25.89 8.53 -7.69
N LYS A 188 -25.57 8.89 -8.93
CA LYS A 188 -26.55 9.05 -10.02
C LYS A 188 -27.10 7.70 -10.52
N SER A 189 -26.51 6.59 -10.09
CA SER A 189 -27.06 5.25 -10.33
C SER A 189 -28.14 4.93 -9.27
N PRO A 190 -29.37 4.55 -9.63
CA PRO A 190 -30.54 4.57 -8.72
C PRO A 190 -30.52 3.57 -7.55
N ASN A 191 -29.39 2.93 -7.20
CA ASN A 191 -29.39 1.79 -6.30
C ASN A 191 -28.10 1.52 -5.49
N SER A 192 -27.40 2.55 -4.97
CA SER A 192 -26.19 2.33 -4.16
C SER A 192 -26.34 2.81 -2.70
N LYS A 193 -26.03 1.91 -1.76
CA LYS A 193 -25.84 2.20 -0.33
C LYS A 193 -24.50 2.87 -0.10
N THR A 194 -24.45 3.82 0.82
CA THR A 194 -23.25 4.58 1.21
C THR A 194 -22.11 3.64 1.64
N PRO A 195 -20.93 3.67 1.01
CA PRO A 195 -19.80 2.85 1.44
C PRO A 195 -19.18 3.43 2.71
N THR A 196 -19.18 2.67 3.81
CA THR A 196 -18.43 2.96 5.03
C THR A 196 -16.96 2.57 4.81
N GLY A 197 -16.01 3.44 5.14
CA GLY A 197 -14.56 3.17 4.98
C GLY A 197 -13.90 3.84 3.77
N VAL A 198 -14.41 5.00 3.34
CA VAL A 198 -13.74 5.85 2.34
C VAL A 198 -12.37 6.24 2.88
N ARG A 199 -11.33 6.19 2.05
CA ARG A 199 -9.95 6.62 2.33
C ARG A 199 -9.78 8.10 2.73
N ASN A 200 -10.86 8.78 3.08
CA ASN A 200 -10.96 10.20 3.38
C ASN A 200 -12.17 10.47 4.31
N ALA A 201 -12.21 9.88 5.51
CA ALA A 201 -13.34 10.06 6.44
C ALA A 201 -13.58 11.54 6.83
N SER A 202 -12.54 12.38 6.77
CA SER A 202 -12.64 13.84 6.96
C SER A 202 -13.45 14.56 5.85
N LEU A 203 -13.79 13.90 4.74
CA LEU A 203 -14.46 14.50 3.58
C LEU A 203 -16.00 14.44 3.62
N LEU A 204 -16.62 13.90 4.68
CA LEU A 204 -18.09 13.98 4.85
C LEU A 204 -18.56 15.13 5.76
N ALA A 205 -17.66 15.80 6.48
CA ALA A 205 -18.02 16.78 7.51
C ALA A 205 -18.08 18.25 7.06
N ILE A 206 -17.79 18.57 5.79
CA ILE A 206 -17.75 19.97 5.29
C ILE A 206 -18.83 20.23 4.22
N ALA A 207 -19.82 19.34 4.13
CA ALA A 207 -21.03 19.55 3.31
C ALA A 207 -22.28 19.82 4.16
N SER A 208 -22.10 20.27 5.40
CA SER A 208 -23.15 20.79 6.28
C SER A 208 -22.84 22.21 6.71
#